data_AF-A0A369QRM5-F1
#
_entry.id   AF-A0A369QRM5-F1
#
_cell.length_a   1.000
_cell.length_b   1.000
_cell.length_c   1.000
_cell.angle_alpha   90.00
_cell.angle_beta   90.00
_cell.angle_gamma   90.00
#
_symmetry.space_group_name_H-M   'P 1'
#
loop_
_entity.id
_entity.type
_entity.pdbx_description
1 polymer ?
#
loop_
_entity_poly.entity_id
_entity_poly.type
_entity_poly.pdbx_seq_one_letter_code
_entity_poly.pdbx_strand_id
1 'polypeptide(L)'
;MNSFEHLIGKIITKIQRIDFQSDYEFYSLYAIILSLESQIDKLVLAATNDGNAIGIKLTTEFSIETDFGLDFSEYVLNGLKAADELNQFVNQKIKNIRIAEFLEPVIEGNGFLIKQGMIAGVEVKTEKHKLLFKNIYGGWLDIDNDLAQLPNPERWRWK
;
A
#
# COMPACT_ATOMS: atom_id res chain seq x y z
N MET A 1 -3.94 -1.61 -19.77
CA MET A 1 -5.04 -1.01 -19.01
C MET A 1 -4.73 -1.18 -17.55
N ASN A 2 -4.68 -0.10 -16.79
CA ASN A 2 -4.40 -0.15 -15.36
C ASN A 2 -5.68 -0.66 -14.67
N SER A 3 -5.60 -1.79 -13.97
CA SER A 3 -6.75 -2.49 -13.37
C SER A 3 -7.53 -1.65 -12.36
N PHE A 4 -7.01 -0.49 -11.97
CA PHE A 4 -7.56 0.40 -10.96
C PHE A 4 -8.15 1.71 -11.53
N GLU A 5 -8.26 1.86 -12.85
CA GLU A 5 -8.84 3.07 -13.49
C GLU A 5 -10.25 3.40 -13.01
N HIS A 6 -11.06 2.39 -12.71
CA HIS A 6 -12.44 2.56 -12.21
C HIS A 6 -12.51 3.14 -10.78
N LEU A 7 -11.38 3.22 -10.06
CA LEU A 7 -11.26 3.85 -8.75
C LEU A 7 -10.99 5.36 -8.86
N ILE A 8 -10.58 5.85 -10.03
CA ILE A 8 -10.34 7.27 -10.25
C ILE A 8 -11.65 8.04 -10.08
N GLY A 9 -11.58 9.14 -9.33
CA GLY A 9 -12.74 9.95 -8.98
C GLY A 9 -13.52 9.46 -7.76
N LYS A 10 -13.19 8.32 -7.17
CA LYS A 10 -13.79 7.88 -5.90
C LYS A 10 -13.23 8.67 -4.72
N ILE A 11 -14.08 8.93 -3.73
CA ILE A 11 -13.69 9.59 -2.48
C ILE A 11 -13.24 8.53 -1.48
N ILE A 12 -12.10 8.75 -0.82
CA ILE A 12 -11.65 7.91 0.29
C ILE A 12 -12.46 8.28 1.53
N THR A 13 -13.29 7.38 2.05
CA THR A 13 -14.19 7.66 3.17
C THR A 13 -13.59 7.25 4.52
N LYS A 14 -12.71 6.25 4.53
CA LYS A 14 -12.04 5.76 5.72
C LYS A 14 -10.72 5.12 5.32
N ILE A 15 -9.72 5.29 6.17
CA ILE A 15 -8.45 4.56 6.09
C ILE A 15 -8.28 3.77 7.38
N GLN A 16 -7.86 2.52 7.24
CA GLN A 16 -7.43 1.67 8.34
C GLN A 16 -6.04 1.11 8.04
N ARG A 17 -5.36 0.67 9.09
CA ARG A 17 -4.04 0.07 9.01
C ARG A 17 -4.08 -1.33 9.58
N ILE A 18 -3.23 -2.19 9.04
CA ILE A 18 -2.88 -3.46 9.66
C ILE A 18 -1.46 -3.30 10.19
N ASP A 19 -1.30 -3.52 11.49
CA ASP A 19 -0.03 -3.38 12.19
C ASP A 19 0.21 -4.60 13.09
N PHE A 20 1.44 -4.76 13.58
CA PHE A 20 1.78 -5.84 14.52
C PHE A 20 1.21 -5.63 15.93
N GLN A 21 0.82 -4.39 16.26
CA GLN A 21 0.32 -4.02 17.58
C GLN A 21 -0.63 -2.82 17.50
N SER A 22 -1.45 -2.60 18.53
CA SER A 22 -2.41 -1.49 18.57
C SER A 22 -1.73 -0.12 18.75
N ASP A 23 -0.64 -0.06 19.52
CA ASP A 23 0.15 1.17 19.68
C ASP A 23 1.30 1.20 18.67
N TYR A 24 0.95 1.40 17.40
CA TYR A 24 1.89 1.36 16.28
C TYR A 24 2.67 2.67 16.11
N GLU A 25 3.85 2.55 15.49
CA GLU A 25 4.58 3.68 14.92
C GLU A 25 4.07 3.99 13.51
N PHE A 26 4.11 5.27 13.11
CA PHE A 26 3.42 5.70 11.88
C PHE A 26 3.99 5.05 10.60
N TYR A 27 5.31 4.96 10.47
CA TYR A 27 5.97 4.53 9.23
C TYR A 27 6.11 3.01 9.05
N SER A 28 5.84 2.22 10.09
CA SER A 28 6.08 0.78 10.11
C SER A 28 4.77 0.01 10.24
N LEU A 29 4.06 -0.10 9.12
CA LEU A 29 2.79 -0.80 9.01
C LEU A 29 2.94 -2.07 8.17
N TYR A 30 2.00 -3.00 8.26
CA TYR A 30 1.94 -4.13 7.35
C TYR A 30 1.09 -3.81 6.10
N ALA A 31 -0.07 -3.18 6.29
CA ALA A 31 -0.96 -2.81 5.19
C ALA A 31 -1.79 -1.55 5.45
N ILE A 32 -2.19 -0.84 4.40
CA ILE A 32 -3.28 0.15 4.45
C ILE A 32 -4.52 -0.37 3.73
N ILE A 33 -5.68 -0.02 4.28
CA ILE A 33 -7.00 -0.35 3.75
C ILE A 33 -7.75 0.96 3.50
N LEU A 34 -8.09 1.21 2.24
CA LEU A 34 -8.85 2.38 1.79
C LEU A 34 -10.30 1.96 1.53
N SER A 35 -11.23 2.46 2.34
CA SER A 35 -12.66 2.43 2.02
C SER A 35 -12.99 3.57 1.06
N LEU A 36 -13.71 3.24 -0.01
CA LEU A 36 -14.04 4.20 -1.07
C LEU A 36 -15.56 4.42 -1.14
N GLU A 37 -15.96 5.62 -1.55
CA GLU A 37 -17.37 6.00 -1.68
C GLU A 37 -18.12 5.12 -2.69
N SER A 38 -19.28 4.62 -2.27
CA SER A 38 -20.16 3.75 -3.06
C SER A 38 -19.43 2.51 -3.61
N GLN A 39 -18.47 1.98 -2.86
CA GLN A 39 -17.72 0.75 -3.14
C GLN A 39 -17.84 -0.18 -1.92
N ILE A 40 -18.25 -1.43 -2.16
CA ILE A 40 -18.27 -2.46 -1.12
C ILE A 40 -16.83 -2.93 -0.85
N ASP A 41 -16.09 -3.19 -1.93
CA ASP A 41 -14.69 -3.61 -1.85
C ASP A 41 -13.78 -2.48 -1.38
N LYS A 42 -12.76 -2.87 -0.62
CA LYS A 42 -11.71 -2.03 -0.08
C LYS A 42 -10.47 -2.17 -0.94
N LEU A 43 -9.78 -1.06 -1.21
CA LEU A 43 -8.45 -1.11 -1.82
C LEU A 43 -7.42 -1.35 -0.72
N VAL A 44 -6.69 -2.45 -0.84
CA VAL A 44 -5.68 -2.86 0.15
C VAL A 44 -4.30 -2.81 -0.50
N LEU A 45 -3.37 -2.09 0.15
CA LEU A 45 -1.94 -2.11 -0.17
C LEU A 45 -1.21 -2.78 1.00
N ALA A 46 -0.45 -3.83 0.75
CA ALA A 46 0.18 -4.63 1.81
C ALA A 46 1.63 -5.00 1.47
N ALA A 47 2.49 -5.08 2.47
CA ALA A 47 3.79 -5.70 2.34
C ALA A 47 3.63 -7.20 2.06
N THR A 48 4.50 -7.76 1.22
CA THR A 48 4.61 -9.21 1.03
C THR A 48 5.75 -9.79 1.85
N ASN A 49 5.64 -11.08 2.16
CA ASN A 49 6.61 -11.81 2.99
C ASN A 49 7.99 -11.99 2.33
N ASP A 50 8.16 -11.61 1.06
CA ASP A 50 9.46 -11.57 0.39
C ASP A 50 10.32 -10.35 0.80
N GLY A 51 9.76 -9.46 1.64
CA GLY A 51 10.43 -8.30 2.23
C GLY A 51 10.68 -7.14 1.27
N ASN A 52 10.28 -7.24 0.00
CA ASN A 52 10.60 -6.24 -1.03
C ASN A 52 9.38 -5.83 -1.85
N ALA A 53 8.48 -6.76 -2.17
CA ALA A 53 7.34 -6.45 -3.01
C ALA A 53 6.14 -5.99 -2.18
N ILE A 54 5.15 -5.45 -2.88
CA ILE A 54 3.86 -5.11 -2.29
C ILE A 54 2.73 -5.83 -3.03
N GLY A 55 1.67 -6.12 -2.30
CA GLY A 55 0.38 -6.52 -2.85
C GLY A 55 -0.53 -5.30 -3.00
N ILE A 56 -1.29 -5.26 -4.08
CA ILE A 56 -2.42 -4.35 -4.27
C ILE A 56 -3.63 -5.16 -4.75
N LYS A 57 -4.76 -5.04 -4.06
CA LYS A 57 -6.00 -5.74 -4.44
C LYS A 57 -7.25 -4.98 -3.98
N LEU A 58 -8.37 -5.24 -4.67
CA LEU A 58 -9.70 -4.96 -4.15
C LEU A 58 -10.22 -6.20 -3.44
N THR A 59 -10.74 -6.05 -2.23
CA THR A 59 -11.24 -7.17 -1.45
C THR A 59 -12.29 -6.74 -0.43
N THR A 60 -13.02 -7.70 0.11
CA THR A 60 -14.08 -7.45 1.10
C THR A 60 -13.51 -7.37 2.51
N GLU A 61 -14.28 -6.80 3.45
CA GLU A 61 -13.88 -6.74 4.86
C GLU A 61 -13.69 -8.14 5.47
N PHE A 62 -14.58 -9.08 5.15
CA PHE A 62 -14.45 -10.48 5.56
C PHE A 62 -13.13 -11.12 5.08
N SER A 63 -12.75 -10.88 3.82
CA SER A 63 -11.50 -11.39 3.28
C SER A 63 -10.27 -10.76 3.93
N ILE A 64 -10.37 -9.52 4.42
CA ILE A 64 -9.27 -8.87 5.15
C ILE A 64 -9.03 -9.58 6.48
N GLU A 65 -10.08 -9.95 7.20
CA GLU A 65 -9.95 -10.68 8.47
C GLU A 65 -9.19 -11.99 8.30
N THR A 66 -9.56 -12.76 7.27
CA THR A 66 -8.95 -14.07 6.98
C THR A 66 -7.56 -13.96 6.37
N ASP A 67 -7.35 -13.08 5.39
CA ASP A 67 -6.09 -13.01 4.62
C ASP A 67 -4.92 -12.47 5.44
N PHE A 68 -5.22 -11.69 6.48
CA PHE A 68 -4.23 -11.06 7.35
C PHE A 68 -4.20 -11.68 8.75
N GLY A 69 -4.85 -12.83 8.97
CA GLY A 69 -4.78 -13.55 10.23
C GLY A 69 -5.29 -12.75 11.44
N LEU A 70 -6.23 -11.82 11.23
CA LEU A 70 -6.77 -10.98 12.31
C LEU A 70 -7.52 -11.83 13.34
N ASP A 71 -8.24 -12.85 12.88
CA ASP A 71 -8.94 -13.83 13.72
C ASP A 71 -8.00 -14.64 14.61
N PHE A 72 -6.74 -14.76 14.19
CA PHE A 72 -5.68 -15.47 14.91
C PHE A 72 -4.79 -14.52 15.73
N SER A 73 -5.10 -13.22 15.75
CA SER A 73 -4.32 -12.18 16.41
C SER A 73 -2.86 -12.11 15.92
N GLU A 74 -2.59 -12.49 14.67
CA GLU A 74 -1.26 -12.32 14.06
C GLU A 74 -0.96 -10.83 13.81
N TYR A 75 -2.00 -10.07 13.48
CA TYR A 75 -1.96 -8.64 13.26
C TYR A 75 -3.19 -7.96 13.87
N VAL A 76 -3.11 -6.63 13.98
CA VAL A 76 -4.16 -5.79 14.54
C VAL A 76 -4.67 -4.84 13.46
N LEU A 77 -5.99 -4.81 13.28
CA LEU A 77 -6.66 -3.81 12.44
C LEU A 77 -6.91 -2.54 13.24
N ASN A 78 -6.16 -1.49 12.92
CA ASN A 78 -6.22 -0.21 13.61
C ASN A 78 -6.99 0.85 12.81
N GLY A 79 -7.73 1.68 13.54
CA GLY A 79 -8.09 3.01 13.04
C GLY A 79 -6.88 3.94 13.05
N LEU A 80 -6.94 5.02 12.25
CA LEU A 80 -5.90 6.05 12.29
C LEU A 80 -5.89 6.76 13.64
N LYS A 81 -4.69 7.02 14.18
CA LYS A 81 -4.51 7.94 15.30
C LYS A 81 -4.78 9.36 14.81
N ALA A 82 -5.18 10.26 15.71
CA ALA A 82 -5.50 11.65 15.33
C ALA A 82 -4.31 12.41 14.70
N ALA A 83 -3.09 12.05 15.07
CA ALA A 83 -1.86 12.65 14.56
C ALA A 83 -1.36 12.04 13.24
N ASP A 84 -2.00 10.96 12.75
CA ASP A 84 -1.54 10.27 11.54
C ASP A 84 -1.69 11.15 10.30
N GLU A 85 -0.62 11.26 9.52
CA GLU A 85 -0.63 12.03 8.27
C GLU A 85 -1.58 11.43 7.23
N LEU A 86 -1.88 10.13 7.32
CA LEU A 86 -2.90 9.47 6.47
C LEU A 86 -4.29 10.12 6.59
N ASN A 87 -4.60 10.80 7.70
CA ASN A 87 -5.87 11.51 7.84
C ASN A 87 -6.07 12.59 6.76
N GLN A 88 -4.98 13.11 6.17
CA GLN A 88 -5.03 14.10 5.09
C GLN A 88 -5.67 13.55 3.80
N PHE A 89 -5.74 12.23 3.64
CA PHE A 89 -6.32 11.56 2.47
C PHE A 89 -7.81 11.24 2.66
N VAL A 90 -8.31 11.25 3.90
CA VAL A 90 -9.74 11.02 4.16
C VAL A 90 -10.56 12.19 3.58
N ASN A 91 -11.68 11.86 2.95
CA ASN A 91 -12.53 12.74 2.16
C ASN A 91 -11.86 13.36 0.93
N GLN A 92 -10.70 12.86 0.51
CA GLN A 92 -10.07 13.28 -0.74
C GLN A 92 -10.48 12.36 -1.90
N LYS A 93 -10.54 12.96 -3.10
CA LYS A 93 -10.84 12.27 -4.35
C LYS A 93 -9.56 11.66 -4.92
N ILE A 94 -9.59 10.39 -5.30
CA ILE A 94 -8.49 9.74 -6.00
C ILE A 94 -8.38 10.33 -7.39
N LYS A 95 -7.18 10.82 -7.72
CA LYS A 95 -6.83 11.42 -9.00
C LYS A 95 -6.03 10.50 -9.88
N ASN A 96 -5.14 9.72 -9.28
CA ASN A 96 -4.34 8.73 -9.98
C ASN A 96 -3.92 7.61 -9.04
N ILE A 97 -3.72 6.42 -9.59
CA ILE A 97 -3.06 5.30 -8.93
C ILE A 97 -1.97 4.82 -9.89
N ARG A 98 -0.70 4.85 -9.46
CA ARG A 98 0.43 4.38 -10.26
C ARG A 98 1.10 3.21 -9.57
N ILE A 99 1.52 2.24 -10.37
CA ILE A 99 2.22 1.05 -9.90
C ILE A 99 3.66 1.13 -10.39
N ALA A 100 4.60 1.09 -9.46
CA ALA A 100 6.02 0.91 -9.74
C ALA A 100 6.33 -0.59 -9.70
N GLU A 101 6.98 -1.09 -10.74
CA GLU A 101 7.47 -2.47 -10.80
C GLU A 101 8.99 -2.50 -10.73
N PHE A 102 9.53 -3.60 -10.21
CA PHE A 102 10.95 -3.90 -10.34
C PHE A 102 11.30 -4.19 -11.80
N LEU A 103 12.42 -3.65 -12.27
CA LEU A 103 12.95 -3.93 -13.61
C LEU A 103 13.34 -5.41 -13.76
N GLU A 104 13.81 -6.01 -12.67
CA GLU A 104 14.26 -7.40 -12.59
C GLU A 104 13.57 -8.10 -11.41
N PRO A 105 12.68 -9.08 -11.66
CA PRO A 105 11.99 -9.82 -10.61
C PRO A 105 12.85 -10.95 -10.00
N VAL A 106 14.07 -11.16 -10.51
CA VAL A 106 14.99 -12.20 -10.08
C VAL A 106 16.35 -11.59 -9.80
N ILE A 107 16.89 -11.85 -8.61
CA ILE A 107 18.26 -11.48 -8.24
C ILE A 107 19.10 -12.74 -8.28
N GLU A 108 20.10 -12.79 -9.18
CA GLU A 108 21.06 -13.88 -9.29
C GLU A 108 22.33 -13.54 -8.52
N GLY A 109 22.68 -14.37 -7.54
CA GLY A 109 23.93 -14.31 -6.81
C GLY A 109 24.83 -15.51 -7.12
N ASN A 110 26.07 -15.49 -6.62
CA ASN A 110 26.98 -16.61 -6.78
C ASN A 110 26.52 -17.81 -5.93
N GLY A 111 25.71 -18.70 -6.53
CA GLY A 111 25.17 -19.90 -5.90
C GLY A 111 23.76 -19.75 -5.30
N PHE A 112 23.08 -18.62 -5.50
CA PHE A 112 21.69 -18.45 -5.04
C PHE A 112 20.86 -17.63 -6.04
N LEU A 113 19.54 -17.85 -6.01
CA LEU A 113 18.56 -17.14 -6.82
C LEU A 113 17.41 -16.69 -5.92
N ILE A 114 17.15 -15.39 -5.87
CA ILE A 114 16.01 -14.82 -5.14
C ILE A 114 14.96 -14.42 -6.16
N LYS A 115 13.74 -14.96 -6.01
CA LYS A 115 12.55 -14.51 -6.73
C LYS A 115 11.79 -13.56 -5.83
N GLN A 116 11.43 -12.40 -6.36
CA GLN A 116 10.61 -11.40 -5.67
C GLN A 116 9.34 -11.09 -6.46
N GLY A 117 8.33 -10.57 -5.78
CA GLY A 117 7.14 -10.05 -6.43
C GLY A 117 7.48 -8.90 -7.38
N MET A 118 6.60 -8.68 -8.36
CA MET A 118 6.85 -7.67 -9.40
C MET A 118 6.66 -6.23 -8.92
N ILE A 119 5.73 -6.00 -8.00
CA ILE A 119 5.31 -4.65 -7.62
C ILE A 119 6.23 -4.13 -6.51
N ALA A 120 6.92 -3.04 -6.80
CA ALA A 120 7.87 -2.40 -5.89
C ALA A 120 7.23 -1.29 -5.04
N GLY A 121 6.24 -0.60 -5.60
CA GLY A 121 5.55 0.49 -4.91
C GLY A 121 4.23 0.87 -5.57
N VAL A 122 3.32 1.44 -4.80
CA VAL A 122 2.04 1.97 -5.29
C VAL A 122 1.91 3.41 -4.83
N GLU A 123 1.72 4.31 -5.78
CA GLU A 123 1.33 5.69 -5.51
C GLU A 123 -0.19 5.81 -5.57
N VAL A 124 -0.78 6.43 -4.54
CA VAL A 124 -2.14 6.96 -4.59
C VAL A 124 -2.07 8.48 -4.53
N LYS A 125 -2.48 9.13 -5.61
CA LYS A 125 -2.52 10.59 -5.74
C LYS A 125 -3.94 11.09 -5.55
N THR A 126 -4.08 12.11 -4.72
CA THR A 126 -5.31 12.92 -4.57
C THR A 126 -5.10 14.32 -5.16
N GLU A 127 -6.08 15.21 -4.99
CA GLU A 127 -5.94 16.62 -5.39
C GLU A 127 -4.84 17.35 -4.61
N LYS A 128 -4.65 16.99 -3.35
CA LYS A 128 -3.79 17.73 -2.41
C LYS A 128 -2.48 17.01 -2.09
N HIS A 129 -2.56 15.69 -1.95
CA HIS A 129 -1.47 14.88 -1.41
C HIS A 129 -1.22 13.64 -2.27
N LYS A 130 0.02 13.14 -2.22
CA LYS A 130 0.41 11.84 -2.78
C LYS A 130 0.96 10.99 -1.65
N LEU A 131 0.59 9.72 -1.65
CA LEU A 131 1.24 8.71 -0.83
C LEU A 131 1.95 7.72 -1.76
N LEU A 132 3.11 7.24 -1.34
CA LEU A 132 3.78 6.08 -1.89
C LEU A 132 3.87 5.02 -0.81
N PHE A 133 3.25 3.87 -1.07
CA PHE A 133 3.40 2.67 -0.27
C PHE A 133 4.44 1.75 -0.91
N LYS A 134 5.39 1.27 -0.13
CA LYS A 134 6.46 0.35 -0.56
C LYS A 134 6.78 -0.65 0.54
N ASN A 135 7.57 -1.68 0.24
CA ASN A 135 8.04 -2.64 1.22
C ASN A 135 9.56 -2.55 1.37
N ILE A 136 10.03 -2.25 2.58
CA ILE A 136 11.44 -2.24 2.96
C ILE A 136 11.54 -3.06 4.24
N TYR A 137 11.46 -4.39 4.12
CA TYR A 137 11.41 -5.32 5.26
C TYR A 137 10.21 -5.06 6.20
N GLY A 138 9.10 -4.64 5.62
CA GLY A 138 7.93 -4.08 6.29
C GLY A 138 7.29 -3.02 5.42
N GLY A 139 5.98 -2.84 5.53
CA GLY A 139 5.28 -1.80 4.79
C GLY A 139 5.77 -0.42 5.26
N TRP A 140 6.09 0.42 4.29
CA TRP A 140 6.56 1.77 4.50
C TRP A 140 5.71 2.74 3.71
N LEU A 141 5.39 3.87 4.34
CA LEU A 141 4.57 4.91 3.76
C LEU A 141 5.35 6.22 3.69
N ASP A 142 5.51 6.75 2.49
CA ASP A 142 5.98 8.12 2.29
C ASP A 142 4.80 9.00 1.86
N ILE A 143 4.58 10.11 2.56
CA ILE A 143 3.61 11.15 2.17
C ILE A 143 4.43 12.38 1.80
N ASP A 144 4.52 12.64 0.50
CA ASP A 144 5.25 13.78 -0.04
C ASP A 144 4.46 14.38 -1.21
N ASN A 145 4.26 15.69 -1.19
CA ASN A 145 3.57 16.37 -2.29
C ASN A 145 4.44 16.41 -3.57
N ASP A 146 5.76 16.27 -3.40
CA ASP A 146 6.79 16.33 -4.43
C ASP A 146 7.39 14.96 -4.80
N LEU A 147 6.63 13.88 -4.57
CA LEU A 147 6.88 12.44 -4.89
C LEU A 147 7.17 12.12 -6.38
N ALA A 148 7.90 12.97 -7.08
CA ALA A 148 8.27 12.84 -8.48
C ALA A 148 9.38 11.80 -8.69
N GLN A 149 10.13 11.41 -7.66
CA GLN A 149 11.22 10.45 -7.79
C GLN A 149 10.94 9.17 -7.01
N LEU A 150 10.99 8.04 -7.72
CA LEU A 150 11.04 6.73 -7.09
C LEU A 150 12.30 6.67 -6.21
N PRO A 151 12.24 6.03 -5.02
CA PRO A 151 13.39 5.97 -4.13
C PRO A 151 14.58 5.20 -4.74
N ASN A 152 14.32 4.34 -5.74
CA ASN A 152 15.35 3.59 -6.45
C ASN A 152 15.04 3.55 -7.96
N PRO A 153 15.29 4.63 -8.71
CA PRO A 153 14.91 4.73 -10.12
C PRO A 153 15.74 3.82 -11.04
N GLU A 154 16.90 3.34 -10.56
CA GLU A 154 17.73 2.36 -11.28
C GLU A 154 17.13 0.95 -11.23
N ARG A 155 16.26 0.67 -10.26
CA ARG A 155 15.63 -0.65 -10.07
C ARG A 155 14.14 -0.65 -10.34
N TRP A 156 13.46 0.51 -10.25
CA TRP A 156 12.01 0.61 -10.31
C TRP A 156 11.55 1.46 -11.49
N ARG A 157 10.39 1.10 -12.07
CA ARG A 157 9.79 1.88 -13.14
C ARG A 157 8.28 1.95 -13.00
N TRP A 158 7.73 3.14 -13.24
CA TRP A 158 6.28 3.33 -13.37
C TRP A 158 5.74 2.56 -14.59
N LYS A 159 4.66 1.81 -14.38
CA LYS A 159 3.89 1.11 -15.42
C LYS A 159 2.57 1.81 -15.72
#